data_AF-A0A7C4U574-F1
#
_entry.id   AF-A0A7C4U574-F1
#
_cell.length_a   1.000
_cell.length_b   1.000
_cell.length_c   1.000
_cell.angle_alpha   90.00
_cell.angle_beta   90.00
_cell.angle_gamma   90.00
#
_symmetry.space_group_name_H-M   'P 1'
#
loop_
_entity.id
_entity.type
_entity.pdbx_description
1 polymer ?
#
loop_
_entity_poly.entity_id
_entity_poly.type
_entity_poly.pdbx_seq_one_letter_code
_entity_poly.pdbx_strand_id
1 'polypeptide(L)'
;MIQYFKNINQQTIAIDRPENGAWVNVLPPLKQEEFSELSSTLDIPIDFLTDSLDIDERSRFEEDDNVKLIVIKTPTENNSFNDS
;
A
#
# COMPACT_ATOMS: atom_id res chain seq x y z
N MET A 1 -0.25 -9.94 -3.68
CA MET A 1 -1.15 -9.77 -4.85
C MET A 1 -1.42 -8.29 -5.07
N ILE A 2 -1.28 -7.80 -6.30
CA ILE A 2 -1.52 -6.41 -6.69
C ILE A 2 -2.80 -6.33 -7.53
N GLN A 3 -3.67 -5.38 -7.22
CA GLN A 3 -4.92 -5.12 -7.96
C GLN A 3 -4.99 -3.64 -8.33
N TYR A 4 -5.59 -3.33 -9.47
CA TYR A 4 -5.73 -1.96 -9.95
C TYR A 4 -7.21 -1.62 -10.12
N PHE A 5 -7.58 -0.44 -9.65
CA PHE A 5 -8.94 0.07 -9.73
C PHE A 5 -8.97 1.52 -10.22
N LYS A 6 -10.11 1.96 -10.72
CA LYS A 6 -10.36 3.37 -11.00
C LYS A 6 -11.80 3.74 -10.72
N ASN A 7 -12.01 4.96 -10.24
CA ASN A 7 -13.34 5.52 -10.10
C ASN A 7 -13.75 6.25 -11.38
N ILE A 8 -14.73 5.71 -12.10
CA ILE A 8 -15.30 6.31 -13.32
C ILE A 8 -16.80 6.48 -13.08
N ASN A 9 -17.33 7.68 -13.27
CA ASN A 9 -18.76 7.98 -13.07
C ASN A 9 -19.30 7.52 -11.70
N GLN A 10 -18.53 7.74 -10.63
CA GLN A 10 -18.86 7.32 -9.26
C GLN A 10 -18.92 5.79 -9.05
N GLN A 11 -18.36 5.00 -9.98
CA GLN A 11 -18.25 3.56 -9.87
C GLN A 11 -16.78 3.13 -9.85
N THR A 12 -16.44 2.25 -8.92
CA THR A 12 -15.12 1.61 -8.88
C THR A 12 -15.10 0.43 -9.82
N ILE A 13 -14.23 0.47 -10.83
CA ILE A 13 -14.02 -0.62 -11.78
C ILE A 13 -12.59 -1.16 -11.65
N ALA A 14 -12.39 -2.45 -11.95
CA ALA A 14 -11.05 -3.02 -12.08
C ALA A 14 -10.44 -2.63 -13.42
N ILE A 15 -9.12 -2.44 -13.43
CA ILE A 15 -8.33 -2.14 -14.64
C ILE A 15 -7.11 -3.06 -14.72
N ASP A 16 -6.53 -3.21 -15.91
CA ASP A 16 -5.43 -4.17 -16.13
C ASP A 16 -4.05 -3.60 -15.78
N ARG A 17 -3.92 -2.27 -15.75
CA ARG A 17 -2.63 -1.57 -15.58
C ARG A 17 -2.82 -0.29 -14.77
N PRO A 18 -1.80 0.16 -14.02
CA PRO A 18 -1.84 1.45 -13.35
C PRO A 18 -1.84 2.58 -14.38
N GLU A 19 -2.67 3.60 -14.12
CA GLU A 19 -2.74 4.83 -14.90
C GLU A 19 -3.02 6.02 -13.97
N ASN A 20 -2.97 7.24 -14.49
CA ASN A 20 -3.20 8.42 -13.66
C ASN A 20 -4.61 8.39 -13.02
N GLY A 21 -4.65 8.58 -11.70
CA GLY A 21 -5.86 8.49 -10.89
C GLY A 21 -6.33 7.07 -10.56
N ALA A 22 -5.53 6.04 -10.86
CA ALA A 22 -5.80 4.67 -10.44
C ALA A 22 -5.56 4.50 -8.93
N TRP A 23 -6.34 3.63 -8.31
CA TRP A 23 -6.08 3.07 -6.99
C TRP A 23 -5.37 1.73 -7.15
N VAL A 24 -4.12 1.66 -6.67
CA VAL A 24 -3.35 0.43 -6.62
C VAL A 24 -3.49 -0.20 -5.24
N ASN A 25 -4.11 -1.37 -5.16
CA ASN A 25 -4.29 -2.11 -3.93
C ASN A 25 -3.25 -3.23 -3.84
N VAL A 26 -2.45 -3.21 -2.79
CA VAL A 26 -1.28 -4.08 -2.61
C VAL A 26 -1.49 -4.90 -1.34
N LEU A 27 -1.65 -6.22 -1.49
CA LEU A 27 -1.96 -7.14 -0.39
C LEU A 27 -0.87 -8.20 -0.22
N PRO A 28 -0.51 -8.59 1.02
CA PRO A 28 0.39 -9.71 1.24
C PRO A 28 -0.24 -11.06 0.80
N PRO A 29 0.58 -12.08 0.50
CA PRO A 29 2.04 -12.03 0.44
C PRO A 29 2.52 -11.33 -0.85
N LEU A 30 3.64 -10.61 -0.74
CA LEU A 30 4.40 -10.05 -1.86
C LEU A 30 5.87 -10.43 -1.69
N LYS A 31 6.55 -10.63 -2.81
CA LYS A 31 8.00 -10.87 -2.86
C LYS A 31 8.74 -9.54 -2.96
N GLN A 32 10.00 -9.52 -2.52
CA GLN A 32 10.87 -8.34 -2.62
C GLN A 32 10.95 -7.78 -4.05
N GLU A 33 11.02 -8.66 -5.05
CA GLU A 33 11.07 -8.27 -6.48
C GLU A 33 9.82 -7.50 -6.92
N GLU A 34 8.64 -7.84 -6.41
CA GLU A 34 7.38 -7.16 -6.74
C GLU A 34 7.35 -5.73 -6.17
N PHE A 35 7.99 -5.49 -5.01
CA PHE A 35 8.12 -4.15 -4.44
C PHE A 35 9.04 -3.26 -5.30
N SER A 36 10.17 -3.80 -5.75
CA SER A 36 11.09 -3.08 -6.63
C SER A 36 10.44 -2.73 -7.97
N GLU A 37 9.69 -3.67 -8.56
CA GLU A 37 8.94 -3.44 -9.80
C GLU A 37 7.85 -2.37 -9.59
N LEU A 38 7.12 -2.42 -8.48
CA LEU A 38 6.07 -1.45 -8.16
C LEU A 38 6.64 -0.04 -7.93
N SER A 39 7.71 0.06 -7.14
CA SER A 39 8.43 1.32 -6.88
C SER A 39 8.86 1.98 -8.19
N SER A 40 9.50 1.22 -9.08
CA SER A 40 9.93 1.71 -10.39
C SER A 40 8.76 2.09 -11.31
N THR A 41 7.71 1.26 -11.35
CA THR A 41 6.57 1.46 -12.26
C THR A 41 5.71 2.66 -11.87
N LEU A 42 5.57 2.92 -10.57
CA LEU A 42 4.74 4.00 -10.04
C LEU A 42 5.53 5.25 -9.65
N ASP A 43 6.86 5.22 -9.79
CA ASP A 43 7.77 6.29 -9.35
C ASP A 43 7.58 6.64 -7.86
N ILE A 44 7.56 5.60 -7.02
CA ILE A 44 7.39 5.69 -5.57
C ILE A 44 8.69 5.28 -4.88
N PRO A 45 9.20 6.03 -3.89
CA PRO A 45 10.35 5.62 -3.09
C PRO A 45 10.15 4.21 -2.51
N ILE A 46 11.11 3.31 -2.73
CA ILE A 46 11.01 1.92 -2.26
C ILE A 46 10.86 1.86 -0.72
N ASP A 47 11.51 2.79 -0.02
CA ASP A 47 11.47 2.89 1.44
C ASP A 47 10.03 3.11 1.93
N PHE A 48 9.20 3.87 1.21
CA PHE A 48 7.79 4.06 1.58
C PHE A 48 6.99 2.75 1.52
N LEU A 49 7.32 1.85 0.58
CA LEU A 49 6.68 0.54 0.49
C LEU A 49 7.17 -0.40 1.60
N THR A 50 8.46 -0.38 1.93
CA THR A 50 9.02 -1.26 2.96
C THR A 50 8.66 -0.80 4.38
N ASP A 51 8.69 0.50 4.65
CA ASP A 51 8.31 1.09 5.94
C ASP A 51 6.85 0.78 6.28
N SER A 52 5.97 0.76 5.28
CA SER A 52 4.55 0.44 5.45
C SER A 52 4.29 -1.01 5.90
N LEU A 53 5.29 -1.89 5.81
CA LEU A 53 5.21 -3.30 6.26
C LEU A 53 5.80 -3.50 7.66
N ASP A 54 6.52 -2.52 8.19
CA ASP A 54 7.15 -2.62 9.50
C ASP A 54 6.09 -2.52 10.61
N ILE A 55 6.06 -3.52 11.49
CA ILE A 55 5.16 -3.58 12.64
C ILE A 55 5.44 -2.46 13.65
N ASP A 56 6.69 -2.02 13.73
CA ASP A 56 7.17 -1.00 14.66
C ASP A 56 7.01 0.42 14.10
N GLU A 57 6.66 0.57 12.82
CA GLU A 57 6.38 1.87 12.20
C GLU A 57 5.30 2.63 12.97
N ARG A 58 5.38 3.96 13.04
CA ARG A 58 4.40 4.82 13.70
C ARG A 58 3.53 5.51 12.67
N SER A 59 2.29 5.83 13.05
CA SER A 59 1.44 6.67 12.20
C SER A 59 2.09 8.02 11.98
N ARG A 60 2.29 8.38 10.71
CA ARG A 60 3.02 9.56 10.28
C ARG A 60 2.55 10.04 8.91
N PHE A 61 2.89 11.28 8.60
CA PHE A 61 2.79 11.87 7.28
C PHE A 61 4.20 12.26 6.81
N GLU A 62 4.54 11.92 5.58
CA GLU A 62 5.80 12.29 4.94
C GLU A 62 5.56 12.69 3.49
N GLU A 63 6.37 13.61 2.98
CA GLU A 63 6.37 14.03 1.58
C GLU A 63 7.82 14.05 1.09
N ASP A 64 8.12 13.25 0.06
CA ASP A 64 9.43 13.17 -0.60
C ASP A 64 9.24 12.85 -2.09
N ASP A 65 10.09 13.40 -2.96
CA ASP A 65 10.04 13.20 -4.43
C ASP A 65 8.63 13.34 -5.07
N ASN A 66 7.82 14.29 -4.59
CA ASN A 66 6.40 14.51 -4.97
C ASN A 66 5.44 13.36 -4.61
N VAL A 67 5.89 12.42 -3.79
CA VAL A 67 5.09 11.34 -3.24
C VAL A 67 4.72 11.68 -1.80
N LYS A 68 3.47 11.39 -1.43
CA LYS A 68 2.96 11.59 -0.07
C LYS A 68 2.67 10.25 0.56
N LEU A 69 3.32 9.97 1.68
CA LEU A 69 3.06 8.79 2.49
C LEU A 69 2.17 9.15 3.68
N ILE A 70 1.15 8.32 3.91
CA ILE A 70 0.32 8.37 5.10
C ILE A 70 0.31 6.96 5.69
N VAL A 71 0.86 6.81 6.90
CA VAL A 71 0.78 5.55 7.65
C VAL A 71 -0.30 5.65 8.72
N ILE A 72 -1.22 4.70 8.73
CA ILE A 72 -2.33 4.64 9.68
C ILE A 72 -2.28 3.32 10.42
N LYS A 73 -2.29 3.35 11.76
CA LYS A 73 -2.54 2.15 12.57
C LYS A 73 -4.02 2.02 12.83
N THR A 74 -4.59 0.91 12.39
CA THR A 74 -5.98 0.55 12.66
C THR A 74 -6.00 -0.53 13.74
N PRO A 75 -6.77 -0.38 14.83
CA PRO A 75 -6.91 -1.44 15.82
C PRO A 75 -7.52 -2.68 15.16
N THR A 76 -7.00 -3.85 15.50
CA THR A 76 -7.53 -5.14 15.07
C THR A 76 -8.05 -5.91 16.28
N GLU A 77 -8.94 -6.87 16.05
CA GLU A 77 -9.35 -7.78 17.12
C GLU A 77 -8.12 -8.47 17.72
N ASN A 78 -8.08 -8.51 19.05
CA ASN A 78 -7.00 -9.18 19.75
C ASN A 78 -7.26 -10.70 19.73
N ASN A 79 -6.71 -11.38 18.73
CA ASN A 79 -6.80 -12.85 18.60
C ASN A 79 -5.77 -13.59 19.47
N SER A 80 -5.15 -12.90 20.44
CA SER A 80 -4.33 -13.55 21.45
C SER A 80 -5.27 -14.37 22.34
N PHE A 81 -5.33 -15.67 22.09
CA PHE A 81 -5.90 -16.64 23.02
C PHE A 81 -5.10 -16.57 24.32
N ASN A 82 -5.57 -15.75 25.27
CA ASN A 82 -5.22 -15.93 26.66
C ASN A 82 -5.99 -17.16 27.16
N ASP A 83 -5.51 -18.36 26.82
CA ASP A 83 -5.80 -19.54 27.62
C ASP A 83 -5.11 -19.30 28.97
N SER A 84 -5.88 -18.74 29.91
CA SER A 84 -5.53 -18.66 31.32
C SER A 84 -5.77 -20.01 32.00
#